data_AF-A0A0E3SFQ9-F1
#
_entry.id   AF-A0A0E3SFQ9-F1
#
_cell.length_a   1.000
_cell.length_b   1.000
_cell.length_c   1.000
_cell.angle_alpha   90.00
_cell.angle_beta   90.00
_cell.angle_gamma   90.00
#
_symmetry.space_group_name_H-M   'P 1'
#
loop_
_entity.id
_entity.type
_entity.pdbx_description
1 polymer ?
#
loop_
_entity_poly.entity_id
_entity_poly.type
_entity_poly.pdbx_seq_one_letter_code
_entity_poly.pdbx_strand_id
1 'polypeptide(L)'
;MAPESNALAARNGCLIEKIVRTLYPDAQFDYKGIVDLKINGQPVEIKSCQVSVSDHSHGSGTRSGRFAFSAEQHKSLIQNKGEYILMVHKSGEPFLFFRIPAAALKISEFSGVKSVCWKSVISRAV
;
A
#
# COMPACT_ATOMS: atom_id res chain seq x y z
N MET A 1 -3.46 15.59 16.02
CA MET A 1 -4.18 14.57 15.21
C MET A 1 -4.21 13.30 16.02
N ALA A 2 -5.25 12.47 15.95
CA ALA A 2 -5.34 11.21 16.69
C ALA A 2 -4.65 10.07 15.89
N PRO A 3 -4.29 8.93 16.50
CA PRO A 3 -3.99 7.72 15.74
C PRO A 3 -5.14 7.43 14.77
N GLU A 4 -4.81 7.01 13.55
CA GLU A 4 -5.83 6.69 12.55
C GLU A 4 -6.65 5.50 13.04
N SER A 5 -7.96 5.72 13.25
CA SER A 5 -8.86 4.62 13.60
C SER A 5 -9.01 3.68 12.41
N ASN A 6 -9.31 2.40 12.67
CA ASN A 6 -9.53 1.41 11.59
C ASN A 6 -10.60 1.87 10.59
N ALA A 7 -11.63 2.59 11.06
CA ALA A 7 -12.67 3.16 10.21
C ALA A 7 -12.14 4.26 9.27
N LEU A 8 -11.22 5.10 9.75
CA LEU A 8 -10.58 6.13 8.93
C LEU A 8 -9.62 5.51 7.91
N ALA A 9 -8.84 4.51 8.31
CA ALA A 9 -7.98 3.76 7.40
C ALA A 9 -8.81 3.07 6.29
N ALA A 10 -9.93 2.43 6.63
CA ALA A 10 -10.83 1.81 5.66
C ALA A 10 -11.40 2.84 4.67
N ARG A 11 -11.86 4.00 5.17
CA ARG A 11 -12.36 5.09 4.31
C ARG A 11 -11.27 5.58 3.35
N ASN A 12 -10.05 5.77 3.84
CA ASN A 12 -8.94 6.20 3.02
C ASN A 12 -8.58 5.15 1.96
N GLY A 13 -8.60 3.86 2.31
CA GLY A 13 -8.48 2.76 1.36
C GLY A 13 -9.48 2.87 0.21
N CYS A 14 -10.76 3.07 0.51
CA CYS A 14 -11.79 3.25 -0.52
C CYS A 14 -11.56 4.49 -1.40
N LEU A 15 -11.09 5.60 -0.84
CA LEU A 15 -10.76 6.80 -1.63
C LEU A 15 -9.59 6.53 -2.58
N ILE A 16 -8.56 5.85 -2.10
CA ILE A 16 -7.40 5.49 -2.90
C ILE A 16 -7.78 4.53 -4.02
N GLU A 17 -8.61 3.52 -3.76
CA GLU A 17 -9.11 2.64 -4.82
C GLU A 17 -9.87 3.41 -5.91
N LYS A 18 -10.71 4.38 -5.54
CA LYS A 18 -11.41 5.24 -6.53
C LYS A 18 -10.43 6.03 -7.39
N ILE A 19 -9.33 6.52 -6.80
CA ILE A 19 -8.27 7.20 -7.55
C ILE A 19 -7.59 6.21 -8.50
N VAL A 20 -7.24 5.01 -8.05
CA VAL A 20 -6.62 3.98 -8.91
C VAL A 20 -7.55 3.59 -10.06
N ARG A 21 -8.86 3.45 -9.82
CA ARG A 21 -9.87 3.22 -10.88
C ARG A 21 -9.90 4.34 -11.92
N THR A 22 -9.71 5.58 -11.48
CA THR A 22 -9.67 6.74 -12.38
C THR A 22 -8.39 6.75 -13.22
N LEU A 23 -7.26 6.38 -12.63
CA LEU A 23 -5.97 6.30 -13.32
C LEU A 23 -5.87 5.11 -14.29
N TYR A 24 -6.56 4.01 -13.97
CA TYR A 24 -6.55 2.78 -14.76
C TYR A 24 -8.00 2.35 -15.06
N PRO A 25 -8.68 3.01 -16.02
CA PRO A 25 -10.09 2.72 -16.31
C PRO A 25 -10.34 1.29 -16.78
N ASP A 26 -9.35 0.66 -17.42
CA ASP A 26 -9.44 -0.71 -17.93
C ASP A 26 -8.99 -1.78 -16.91
N ALA A 27 -8.68 -1.37 -15.67
CA ALA A 27 -8.30 -2.28 -14.61
C ALA A 27 -9.45 -3.22 -14.22
N GLN A 28 -9.14 -4.50 -14.07
CA GLN A 28 -10.08 -5.53 -13.64
C GLN A 28 -9.92 -5.76 -12.13
N PHE A 29 -10.81 -5.17 -11.33
CA PHE A 29 -10.77 -5.31 -9.86
C PHE A 29 -11.40 -6.63 -9.41
N ASP A 30 -10.76 -7.30 -8.46
CA ASP A 30 -11.22 -8.55 -7.85
C ASP A 30 -11.22 -8.44 -6.32
N TYR A 31 -12.41 -8.14 -5.78
CA TYR A 31 -12.61 -7.97 -4.34
C TYR A 31 -12.64 -9.28 -3.54
N LYS A 32 -12.56 -10.43 -4.20
CA LYS A 32 -12.51 -11.76 -3.57
C LYS A 32 -11.19 -12.48 -3.84
N GLY A 33 -10.35 -11.90 -4.69
CA GLY A 33 -9.08 -12.44 -5.09
C GLY A 33 -8.00 -12.26 -4.02
N ILE A 34 -6.86 -12.94 -4.24
CA ILE A 34 -5.66 -12.76 -3.41
C ILE A 34 -5.10 -11.34 -3.58
N VAL A 35 -5.25 -10.75 -4.77
CA VAL A 35 -4.78 -9.40 -5.10
C VAL A 35 -5.93 -8.53 -5.57
N ASP A 36 -5.80 -7.22 -5.36
CA ASP A 36 -6.89 -6.26 -5.59
C ASP A 36 -7.36 -6.15 -7.06
N LEU A 37 -6.45 -6.24 -8.04
CA LEU A 37 -6.80 -6.05 -9.45
C LEU A 37 -5.80 -6.67 -10.44
N LYS A 38 -6.17 -6.61 -11.73
CA LYS A 38 -5.27 -6.80 -12.86
C LYS A 38 -5.27 -5.59 -13.79
N ILE A 39 -4.09 -5.19 -14.24
CA ILE A 39 -3.89 -4.15 -15.26
C ILE A 39 -3.21 -4.80 -16.46
N ASN A 40 -3.86 -4.83 -17.62
CA ASN A 40 -3.36 -5.52 -18.82
C ASN A 40 -2.96 -6.98 -18.56
N GLY A 41 -3.75 -7.69 -17.74
CA GLY A 41 -3.49 -9.08 -17.33
C GLY A 41 -2.46 -9.24 -16.21
N GLN A 42 -1.71 -8.19 -15.86
CA GLN A 42 -0.71 -8.22 -14.79
C GLN A 42 -1.39 -8.08 -13.42
N PRO A 43 -1.22 -9.01 -12.47
CA PRO A 43 -1.72 -8.86 -11.09
C PRO A 43 -1.07 -7.67 -10.37
N VAL A 44 -1.90 -6.88 -9.70
CA VAL A 44 -1.50 -5.69 -8.96
C VAL A 44 -2.21 -5.65 -7.61
N GLU A 45 -1.46 -5.26 -6.57
CA GLU A 45 -1.98 -5.00 -5.23
C GLU A 45 -1.82 -3.51 -4.88
N ILE A 46 -2.86 -2.91 -4.31
CA ILE A 46 -2.87 -1.51 -3.87
C ILE A 46 -2.60 -1.47 -2.38
N LYS A 47 -1.56 -0.74 -1.96
CA LYS A 47 -1.35 -0.40 -0.54
C LYS A 47 -1.27 1.10 -0.37
N SER A 48 -1.91 1.60 0.67
CA SER A 48 -1.88 3.02 1.01
C SER A 48 -1.55 3.27 2.47
N CYS A 49 -0.98 4.45 2.76
CA CYS A 49 -0.80 4.91 4.13
C CYS A 49 -0.70 6.43 4.23
N GLN A 50 -0.93 6.96 5.44
CA GLN A 50 -0.74 8.37 5.75
C GLN A 50 0.75 8.78 5.66
N VAL A 51 1.02 10.00 5.21
CA VAL A 51 2.37 10.59 5.24
C VAL A 51 2.94 10.60 6.67
N SER A 52 2.09 10.93 7.65
CA SER A 52 2.39 10.94 9.08
C SER A 52 1.17 10.53 9.89
N VAL A 53 1.39 9.77 10.95
CA VAL A 53 0.38 9.37 11.93
C VAL A 53 0.79 9.92 13.28
N SER A 54 -0.16 10.44 14.05
CA SER A 54 0.11 10.86 15.42
C SER A 54 0.35 9.66 16.33
N ASP A 55 1.40 9.76 17.12
CA ASP A 55 1.87 8.70 17.99
C ASP A 55 2.53 9.32 19.22
N HIS A 56 1.76 9.44 20.30
CA HIS A 56 2.21 10.06 21.54
C HIS A 56 3.25 9.24 22.30
N SER A 57 3.47 7.97 21.90
CA SER A 57 4.56 7.15 22.43
C SER A 57 5.90 7.43 21.73
N HIS A 58 5.89 8.21 20.65
CA HIS A 58 7.08 8.58 19.90
C HIS A 58 7.57 9.97 20.32
N GLY A 59 8.90 10.17 20.38
CA GLY A 59 9.50 11.40 20.94
C GLY A 59 9.11 12.70 20.23
N SER A 60 8.66 12.64 18.97
CA SER A 60 8.17 13.78 18.19
C SER A 60 6.63 13.88 18.15
N GLY A 61 5.91 13.01 18.87
CA GLY A 61 4.44 12.93 18.85
C GLY A 61 3.85 12.44 17.52
N THR A 62 4.68 12.11 16.53
CA THR A 62 4.27 11.64 15.20
C THR A 62 5.26 10.62 14.65
N ARG A 63 4.79 9.72 13.81
CA ARG A 63 5.63 8.80 13.04
C ARG A 63 5.23 8.78 11.58
N SER A 64 6.11 8.27 10.72
CA SER A 64 5.73 8.01 9.32
C SER A 64 4.68 6.89 9.26
N GLY A 65 3.77 6.97 8.29
CA GLY A 65 2.84 5.88 8.00
C GLY A 65 3.55 4.63 7.53
N ARG A 66 2.81 3.52 7.51
CA ARG A 66 3.34 2.21 7.20
C ARG A 66 2.40 1.50 6.24
N PHE A 67 2.96 0.83 5.25
CA PHE A 67 2.21 -0.11 4.42
C PHE A 67 2.10 -1.44 5.14
N ALA A 68 0.92 -2.05 5.11
CA ALA A 68 0.69 -3.40 5.61
C ALA A 68 0.79 -4.38 4.44
N PHE A 69 1.80 -5.24 4.45
CA PHE A 69 1.99 -6.29 3.46
C PHE A 69 1.56 -7.64 4.01
N SER A 70 0.78 -8.41 3.26
CA SER A 70 0.51 -9.83 3.53
C SER A 70 1.57 -10.70 2.85
N ALA A 71 2.08 -11.69 3.58
CA ALA A 71 3.06 -12.64 3.05
C ALA A 71 2.50 -13.44 1.87
N GLU A 72 1.24 -13.84 1.94
CA GLU A 72 0.54 -14.58 0.88
C GLU A 72 0.40 -13.74 -0.40
N GLN A 73 -0.08 -12.50 -0.26
CA GLN A 73 -0.20 -11.57 -1.38
C GLN A 73 1.16 -11.28 -2.01
N HIS A 74 2.18 -11.03 -1.19
CA HIS A 74 3.53 -10.74 -1.66
C HIS A 74 4.15 -11.91 -2.43
N LYS A 75 4.01 -13.12 -1.89
CA LYS A 75 4.46 -14.35 -2.57
C LYS A 75 3.73 -14.55 -3.90
N SER A 76 2.42 -14.38 -3.92
CA SER A 76 1.60 -14.51 -5.13
C SER A 76 2.04 -13.51 -6.21
N LEU A 77 2.28 -12.25 -5.84
CA LEU A 77 2.76 -11.23 -6.77
C LEU A 77 4.15 -11.60 -7.31
N ILE A 78 5.11 -11.99 -6.48
CA ILE A 78 6.45 -12.39 -6.96
C ILE A 78 6.36 -13.55 -7.96
N GLN A 79 5.60 -14.60 -7.63
CA GLN A 79 5.43 -15.78 -8.48
C GLN A 79 4.80 -15.44 -9.84
N ASN A 80 3.87 -14.49 -9.86
CA ASN A 80 3.14 -14.08 -11.05
C ASN A 80 3.71 -12.79 -11.69
N LYS A 81 4.94 -12.38 -11.34
CA LYS A 81 5.60 -11.15 -11.80
C LYS A 81 4.78 -9.87 -11.59
N GLY A 82 3.87 -9.90 -10.61
CA GLY A 82 2.97 -8.84 -10.22
C GLY A 82 3.64 -7.61 -9.63
N GLU A 83 2.83 -6.59 -9.45
CA GLU A 83 3.28 -5.25 -9.06
C GLU A 83 2.50 -4.75 -7.84
N TYR A 84 3.08 -3.76 -7.17
CA TYR A 84 2.36 -2.96 -6.20
C TYR A 84 2.09 -1.56 -6.75
N ILE A 85 0.89 -1.06 -6.47
CA ILE A 85 0.62 0.37 -6.44
C ILE A 85 0.71 0.81 -4.98
N LEU A 86 1.70 1.64 -4.66
CA LEU A 86 1.92 2.20 -3.33
C LEU A 86 1.56 3.68 -3.33
N MET A 87 0.64 4.06 -2.44
CA MET A 87 0.21 5.45 -2.30
C MET A 87 0.43 5.99 -0.90
N VAL A 88 1.16 7.09 -0.80
CA VAL A 88 1.24 7.87 0.44
C VAL A 88 0.26 9.02 0.31
N HIS A 89 -0.57 9.25 1.32
CA HIS A 89 -1.61 10.28 1.28
C HIS A 89 -1.61 11.16 2.53
N LYS A 90 -2.28 12.30 2.45
CA LYS A 90 -2.63 13.13 3.59
C LYS A 90 -4.16 13.16 3.69
N SER A 91 -4.73 12.42 4.63
CA SER A 91 -6.19 12.34 4.82
C SER A 91 -6.97 11.95 3.55
N GLY A 92 -6.48 10.96 2.80
CA GLY A 92 -7.09 10.47 1.56
C GLY A 92 -6.66 11.23 0.30
N GLU A 93 -5.97 12.37 0.43
CA GLU A 93 -5.41 13.10 -0.71
C GLU A 93 -4.03 12.54 -1.09
N PRO A 94 -3.81 12.06 -2.33
CA PRO A 94 -2.53 11.51 -2.77
C PRO A 94 -1.39 12.52 -2.62
N PHE A 95 -0.29 12.06 -2.01
CA PHE A 95 0.95 12.82 -1.86
C PHE A 95 2.08 12.20 -2.70
N LEU A 96 2.20 10.87 -2.67
CA LEU A 96 3.15 10.13 -3.51
C LEU A 96 2.46 8.90 -4.12
N PHE A 97 2.86 8.56 -5.35
CA PHE A 97 2.38 7.40 -6.09
C PHE A 97 3.57 6.64 -6.66
N PHE A 98 3.62 5.33 -6.42
CA PHE A 98 4.62 4.42 -7.00
C PHE A 98 3.92 3.20 -7.58
N ARG A 99 4.35 2.79 -8.77
CA ARG A 99 4.04 1.48 -9.33
C ARG A 99 5.35 0.72 -9.51
N ILE A 100 5.50 -0.39 -8.79
CA ILE A 100 6.78 -1.11 -8.73
C ILE A 100 6.57 -2.63 -8.82
N PRO A 101 7.47 -3.38 -9.48
CA PRO A 101 7.45 -4.83 -9.44
C PRO A 101 7.58 -5.33 -8.00
N ALA A 102 6.79 -6.35 -7.63
CA ALA A 102 6.84 -6.93 -6.28
C ALA A 102 8.23 -7.47 -5.94
N ALA A 103 8.95 -8.01 -6.91
CA ALA A 103 10.32 -8.50 -6.73
C ALA A 103 11.36 -7.39 -6.45
N ALA A 104 11.05 -6.12 -6.79
CA ALA A 104 11.92 -4.99 -6.49
C ALA A 104 11.80 -4.51 -5.03
N LEU A 105 10.71 -4.87 -4.35
CA LEU A 105 10.54 -4.61 -2.93
C LEU A 105 11.45 -5.52 -2.11
N LYS A 106 12.57 -4.98 -1.63
CA LYS A 106 13.51 -5.68 -0.72
C LYS A 106 12.94 -5.82 0.70
N ILE A 107 11.83 -6.54 0.83
CA ILE A 107 11.19 -6.90 2.09
C ILE A 107 11.70 -8.28 2.49
N SER A 108 12.36 -8.38 3.65
CA SER A 108 12.80 -9.69 4.16
C SER A 108 11.61 -10.60 4.40
N GLU A 109 11.79 -11.90 4.19
CA GLU A 109 10.77 -12.94 4.39
C GLU A 109 10.05 -12.78 5.73
N PHE A 110 8.75 -13.06 5.72
CA PHE A 110 7.86 -12.88 6.86
C PHE A 110 6.62 -13.76 6.72
N SER A 111 5.97 -14.04 7.84
CA SER A 111 4.66 -14.70 7.90
C SER A 111 3.58 -13.70 8.33
N GLY A 112 2.32 -13.97 7.96
CA GLY A 112 1.19 -13.10 8.29
C GLY A 112 1.29 -11.71 7.65
N VAL A 113 1.13 -10.65 8.46
CA VAL A 113 1.14 -9.25 8.02
C VAL A 113 2.35 -8.51 8.59
N LYS A 114 3.06 -7.77 7.75
CA LYS A 114 4.20 -6.94 8.13
C LYS A 114 3.95 -5.47 7.80
N SER A 115 4.08 -4.61 8.80
CA SER A 115 3.95 -3.16 8.64
C SER A 115 5.31 -2.50 8.42
N VAL A 116 5.54 -1.95 7.23
CA VAL A 116 6.82 -1.34 6.84
C VAL A 116 6.67 0.16 6.63
N CYS A 117 7.58 0.95 7.21
CA CYS A 117 7.62 2.41 7.05
C CYS A 117 7.71 2.80 5.57
N TRP A 118 6.85 3.71 5.11
CA TRP A 118 6.80 4.09 3.69
C TRP A 118 8.13 4.68 3.20
N LYS A 119 8.82 5.45 4.04
CA LYS A 119 10.14 6.03 3.70
C LYS A 119 11.17 4.94 3.42
N SER A 120 11.16 3.86 4.21
CA SER A 120 12.07 2.72 4.02
C SER A 120 11.72 1.87 2.81
N VAL A 121 10.44 1.82 2.43
CA VAL A 121 10.00 1.12 1.22
C VAL A 121 10.50 1.86 -0.02
N ILE A 122 10.29 3.17 -0.07
CA ILE A 122 10.70 3.99 -1.22
C ILE A 122 12.22 4.03 -1.35
N SER A 123 12.96 4.25 -0.26
CA SER A 123 14.44 4.32 -0.31
C SER A 123 15.12 3.02 -0.74
N ARG A 124 14.38 1.92 -0.87
CA ARG A 124 14.87 0.61 -1.32
C ARG A 124 14.40 0.26 -2.73
N ALA A 125 13.38 0.96 -3.22
CA ALA A 125 12.73 0.73 -4.50
C ALA A 125 13.21 1.70 -5.61
N VAL A 126 13.83 2.81 -5.21
CA VAL A 126 14.53 3.79 -6.06
C VAL A 126 15.99 3.82 -5.67
#